data_AF-A0A8J6Y303-F1
#
_entry.id   AF-A0A8J6Y303-F1
#
_cell.length_a   1.000
_cell.length_b   1.000
_cell.length_c   1.000
_cell.angle_alpha   90.00
_cell.angle_beta   90.00
_cell.angle_gamma   90.00
#
_symmetry.space_group_name_H-M   'P 1'
#
loop_
_entity.id
_entity.type
_entity.pdbx_description
1 polymer ?
#
loop_
_entity_poly.entity_id
_entity_poly.type
_entity_poly.pdbx_seq_one_letter_code
_entity_poly.pdbx_strand_id
1 'polypeptide(L)'
;MISSNIQNIAYLVAAVLFILDLKWMAHPRTAVRGNAIGALAMGIAIVATLLGDPPESWTYILIGVGVGTLIGGISAVRIKMTSMPEMVGLFNGFGGGASILVAGAALIAVYSTVFKGGGSDDMQMLIATVVSGLIGSVTFFGSYVAFG
;
A
#
# COMPACT_ATOMS: atom_id res chain seq x y z
N MET A 1 21.74 -0.76 3.80
CA MET A 1 21.45 -2.01 3.08
C MET A 1 21.43 -3.12 4.13
N ILE A 2 20.24 -3.63 4.44
CA ILE A 2 20.05 -4.76 5.38
C ILE A 2 20.09 -6.08 4.62
N SER A 3 20.39 -7.19 5.29
CA SER A 3 20.32 -8.51 4.64
C SER A 3 18.87 -8.92 4.38
N SER A 4 18.62 -9.73 3.35
CA SER A 4 17.27 -10.22 2.99
C SER A 4 16.59 -10.96 4.15
N ASN A 5 17.37 -11.65 4.99
CA ASN A 5 16.84 -12.30 6.20
C ASN A 5 16.29 -11.29 7.21
N ILE A 6 17.01 -10.18 7.43
CA ILE A 6 16.55 -9.11 8.34
C ILE A 6 15.30 -8.43 7.77
N GLN A 7 15.27 -8.18 6.46
CA GLN A 7 14.11 -7.61 5.78
C GLN A 7 12.87 -8.52 5.91
N ASN A 8 13.03 -9.82 5.66
CA ASN A 8 11.95 -10.80 5.81
C ASN A 8 11.44 -10.90 7.25
N ILE A 9 12.34 -10.86 8.24
CA ILE A 9 11.96 -10.81 9.65
C ILE A 9 11.19 -9.52 9.97
N ALA A 10 11.62 -8.37 9.45
CA ALA A 10 10.90 -7.11 9.64
C ALA A 10 9.49 -7.15 9.02
N TYR A 11 9.33 -7.74 7.84
CA TYR A 11 8.02 -7.98 7.22
C TYR A 11 7.15 -8.93 8.03
N LEU A 12 7.73 -10.01 8.59
CA LEU A 12 7.02 -10.93 9.47
C LEU A 12 6.53 -10.20 10.74
N VAL A 13 7.38 -9.39 11.35
CA VAL A 13 7.02 -8.57 12.52
C VAL A 13 5.90 -7.59 12.16
N ALA A 14 6.01 -6.87 11.03
CA ALA A 14 4.97 -5.95 10.57
C ALA A 14 3.63 -6.67 10.33
N ALA A 15 3.65 -7.86 9.70
CA ALA A 15 2.46 -8.66 9.48
C ALA A 15 1.77 -9.09 10.79
N VAL A 16 2.55 -9.54 11.79
CA VAL A 16 2.01 -9.87 13.12
C VAL A 16 1.38 -8.64 13.77
N LEU A 17 2.02 -7.47 13.67
CA LEU A 17 1.50 -6.23 14.23
C LEU A 17 0.21 -5.78 13.54
N PHE A 18 0.08 -5.94 12.22
CA PHE A 18 -1.18 -5.67 11.51
C PHE A 18 -2.33 -6.60 11.97
N ILE A 19 -2.02 -7.87 12.27
CA ILE A 19 -3.02 -8.80 12.84
C ILE A 19 -3.48 -8.31 14.22
N LEU A 20 -2.54 -7.84 15.06
CA LEU A 20 -2.85 -7.30 16.40
C LEU A 20 -3.64 -5.99 16.33
N ASP A 21 -3.29 -5.12 15.39
CA ASP A 21 -4.01 -3.87 15.08
C ASP A 21 -5.50 -4.15 14.82
N LEU A 22 -5.80 -4.99 13.80
CA LEU A 22 -7.17 -5.38 13.46
C LEU A 22 -7.91 -6.04 14.63
N LYS A 23 -7.24 -6.93 15.38
CA LYS A 23 -7.82 -7.59 16.55
C LYS A 23 -8.22 -6.60 17.64
N TRP A 24 -7.41 -5.57 17.88
CA TRP A 24 -7.68 -4.57 18.91
C TRP A 24 -8.67 -3.50 18.47
N MET A 25 -8.74 -3.17 17.17
CA MET A 25 -9.75 -2.27 16.62
C MET A 25 -11.17 -2.85 16.70
N ALA A 26 -11.31 -4.18 16.75
CA ALA A 26 -12.60 -4.84 16.93
C ALA A 26 -13.24 -4.61 18.32
N HIS A 27 -12.51 -4.08 19.31
CA HIS A 27 -13.04 -3.81 20.66
C HIS A 27 -12.84 -2.34 21.05
N PRO A 28 -13.90 -1.59 21.45
CA PRO A 28 -13.81 -0.16 21.74
C PRO A 28 -12.75 0.22 22.78
N ARG A 29 -12.54 -0.63 23.80
CA ARG A 29 -11.56 -0.40 24.87
C ARG A 29 -10.11 -0.45 24.38
N THR A 30 -9.83 -1.19 23.30
CA THR A 30 -8.48 -1.38 22.76
C THR A 30 -8.26 -0.69 21.42
N ALA A 31 -9.29 -0.07 20.82
CA ALA A 31 -9.23 0.47 19.47
C ALA A 31 -8.12 1.52 19.26
N VAL A 32 -7.93 2.43 20.23
CA VAL A 32 -6.85 3.44 20.16
C VAL A 32 -5.46 2.80 20.15
N ARG A 33 -5.27 1.73 20.93
CA ARG A 33 -4.01 0.97 20.95
C ARG A 33 -3.81 0.19 19.64
N GLY A 34 -4.89 -0.38 19.10
CA GLY A 34 -4.87 -1.03 17.79
C GLY A 34 -4.30 -0.09 16.74
N ASN A 35 -4.95 1.05 16.54
CA ASN A 35 -4.55 2.04 15.54
C ASN A 35 -3.08 2.50 15.69
N ALA A 36 -2.58 2.66 16.91
CA ALA A 36 -1.18 3.01 17.16
C ALA A 36 -0.20 1.89 16.73
N ILE A 37 -0.56 0.62 16.99
CA ILE A 37 0.23 -0.53 16.52
C ILE A 37 0.17 -0.65 14.99
N GLY A 38 -1.00 -0.39 14.36
CA GLY A 38 -1.12 -0.37 12.91
C GLY A 38 -0.22 0.67 12.26
N ALA A 39 -0.17 1.89 12.81
CA ALA A 39 0.74 2.94 12.35
C ALA A 39 2.22 2.54 12.48
N LEU A 40 2.59 1.90 13.60
CA LEU A 40 3.94 1.39 13.82
C LEU A 40 4.29 0.25 12.85
N ALA A 41 3.36 -0.68 12.60
CA ALA A 41 3.52 -1.77 11.64
C ALA A 41 3.80 -1.24 10.23
N MET A 42 3.01 -0.26 9.78
CA MET A 42 3.22 0.39 8.48
C MET A 42 4.58 1.09 8.42
N GLY A 43 4.99 1.78 9.49
CA GLY A 43 6.31 2.41 9.59
C GLY A 43 7.46 1.39 9.46
N ILE A 44 7.36 0.25 10.15
CA ILE A 44 8.36 -0.84 10.04
C ILE A 44 8.44 -1.35 8.61
N ALA A 45 7.29 -1.62 7.97
CA ALA A 45 7.25 -2.13 6.60
C ALA A 45 7.93 -1.17 5.62
N ILE A 46 7.59 0.12 5.66
CA ILE A 46 8.19 1.15 4.79
C ILE A 46 9.71 1.23 4.99
N VAL A 47 10.17 1.30 6.24
CA VAL A 47 11.61 1.40 6.55
C VAL A 47 12.35 0.14 6.10
N ALA A 48 11.78 -1.05 6.32
CA ALA A 48 12.37 -2.31 5.89
C ALA A 48 12.50 -2.37 4.35
N THR A 49 11.47 -1.95 3.61
CA THR A 49 11.51 -1.88 2.14
C THR A 49 12.60 -0.91 1.66
N LEU A 50 12.65 0.31 2.20
CA LEU A 50 13.63 1.32 1.77
C LEU A 50 15.08 0.96 2.09
N LEU A 51 15.32 0.20 3.16
CA LEU A 51 16.66 -0.23 3.56
C LEU A 51 17.11 -1.54 2.89
N GLY A 52 16.17 -2.41 2.52
CA GLY A 52 16.41 -3.68 1.83
C GLY A 52 16.54 -3.49 0.33
N ASP A 53 15.58 -2.78 -0.26
CA ASP A 53 15.48 -2.47 -1.69
C ASP A 53 15.56 -0.94 -1.89
N PRO A 54 16.76 -0.35 -1.79
CA PRO A 54 16.90 1.10 -1.88
C PRO A 54 16.44 1.60 -3.26
N PRO A 55 15.69 2.72 -3.31
CA PRO A 55 15.22 3.27 -4.56
C PRO A 55 16.39 3.79 -5.41
N GLU A 56 16.26 3.73 -6.73
CA GLU A 56 17.21 4.34 -7.65
C GLU A 56 17.35 5.85 -7.42
N SER A 57 16.23 6.51 -7.08
CA SER A 57 16.19 7.94 -6.79
C SER A 57 15.35 8.22 -5.55
N TRP A 58 16.05 8.61 -4.49
CA TRP A 58 15.45 9.07 -3.23
C TRP A 58 14.58 10.31 -3.41
N THR A 59 14.88 11.14 -4.42
CA THR A 59 14.11 12.34 -4.73
C THR A 59 12.65 12.03 -5.02
N TYR A 60 12.36 11.02 -5.86
CA TYR A 60 10.98 10.65 -6.18
C TYR A 60 10.23 10.07 -4.98
N ILE A 61 10.90 9.24 -4.17
CA ILE A 61 10.31 8.70 -2.94
C ILE A 61 9.98 9.81 -1.94
N LEU A 62 10.92 10.72 -1.68
CA LEU A 62 10.71 11.82 -0.73
C LEU A 62 9.62 12.78 -1.19
N ILE A 63 9.56 13.10 -2.50
CA ILE A 63 8.49 13.92 -3.06
C ILE A 63 7.14 13.19 -2.93
N GLY A 64 7.07 11.90 -3.32
CA GLY A 64 5.85 11.12 -3.25
C GLY A 64 5.31 11.00 -1.83
N VAL A 65 6.16 10.62 -0.88
CA VAL A 65 5.81 10.54 0.55
C VAL A 65 5.44 11.92 1.08
N GLY A 66 6.23 12.95 0.79
CA GLY A 66 5.99 14.31 1.28
C GLY A 66 4.67 14.88 0.80
N VAL A 67 4.40 14.82 -0.52
CA VAL A 67 3.15 15.32 -1.10
C VAL A 67 1.96 14.50 -0.64
N GLY A 68 2.06 13.16 -0.67
CA GLY A 68 0.99 12.26 -0.28
C GLY A 68 0.60 12.40 1.20
N THR A 69 1.59 12.44 2.10
CA THR A 69 1.34 12.63 3.54
C THR A 69 0.81 14.02 3.87
N LEU A 70 1.28 15.06 3.18
CA LEU A 70 0.81 16.43 3.39
C LEU A 70 -0.64 16.60 2.95
N ILE A 71 -0.97 16.20 1.73
CA ILE A 71 -2.35 16.31 1.21
C ILE A 71 -3.29 15.39 2.00
N GLY A 72 -2.91 14.13 2.20
CA GLY A 72 -3.71 13.15 2.94
C GLY A 72 -3.93 13.58 4.39
N GLY A 73 -2.88 14.02 5.08
CA GLY A 73 -2.94 14.45 6.48
C GLY A 73 -3.81 15.70 6.67
N ILE A 74 -3.64 16.72 5.82
CA ILE A 74 -4.47 17.93 5.89
C ILE A 74 -5.94 17.57 5.63
N SER A 75 -6.21 16.75 4.62
CA SER A 75 -7.58 16.37 4.25
C SER A 75 -8.26 15.54 5.35
N ALA A 76 -7.53 14.61 5.97
CA ALA A 76 -8.02 13.77 7.05
C ALA A 76 -8.37 14.57 8.31
N VAL A 77 -7.59 15.58 8.66
CA VAL A 77 -7.80 16.39 9.88
C VAL A 77 -8.89 17.45 9.69
N ARG A 78 -9.09 17.95 8.47
CA ARG A 78 -10.03 19.05 8.18
C ARG A 78 -11.44 18.61 7.77
N ILE A 79 -11.67 17.32 7.50
CA ILE A 79 -13.00 16.85 7.11
C ILE A 79 -13.99 16.94 8.29
N LYS A 80 -15.26 17.22 7.99
CA LYS A 80 -16.35 17.12 8.96
C LYS A 80 -16.63 15.66 9.30
N MET A 81 -16.94 15.37 10.56
CA MET A 81 -17.28 14.01 11.03
C MET A 81 -18.49 13.41 10.30
N THR A 82 -19.39 14.24 9.76
CA THR A 82 -20.55 13.81 8.95
C THR A 82 -20.16 13.26 7.58
N SER A 83 -19.03 13.70 7.03
CA SER A 83 -18.51 13.29 5.71
C SER A 83 -17.37 12.26 5.83
N MET A 84 -17.23 11.62 7.01
CA MET A 84 -16.25 10.55 7.20
C MET A 84 -16.45 9.37 6.24
N PRO A 85 -17.68 8.90 5.94
CA PRO A 85 -17.87 7.81 4.98
C PRO A 85 -17.30 8.13 3.58
N GLU A 86 -17.52 9.34 3.08
CA GLU A 86 -17.03 9.81 1.77
C GLU A 86 -15.49 9.86 1.74
N MET A 87 -14.87 10.42 2.78
CA MET A 87 -13.41 10.48 2.86
C MET A 87 -12.74 9.11 2.96
N VAL A 88 -13.34 8.19 3.70
CA VAL A 88 -12.83 6.80 3.78
C VAL A 88 -12.91 6.14 2.40
N GLY A 89 -14.00 6.37 1.66
CA GLY A 89 -14.13 5.93 0.27
C GLY A 89 -13.01 6.49 -0.60
N LEU A 90 -12.80 7.81 -0.59
CA LEU A 90 -11.77 8.46 -1.38
C LEU A 90 -10.35 7.94 -1.08
N PHE A 91 -10.00 7.74 0.19
CA PHE A 91 -8.70 7.20 0.59
C PHE A 91 -8.51 5.73 0.16
N ASN A 92 -9.56 4.92 0.22
CA ASN A 92 -9.54 3.57 -0.36
C ASN A 92 -9.34 3.62 -1.89
N GLY A 93 -9.96 4.60 -2.55
CA GLY A 93 -9.75 4.89 -3.97
C GLY A 93 -8.29 5.15 -4.31
N PHE A 94 -7.61 6.02 -3.57
CA PHE A 94 -6.18 6.28 -3.79
C PHE A 94 -5.31 5.03 -3.59
N GLY A 95 -5.66 4.13 -2.66
CA GLY A 95 -5.01 2.82 -2.52
C GLY A 95 -5.20 1.93 -3.77
N GLY A 96 -6.41 1.94 -4.35
CA GLY A 96 -6.68 1.31 -5.65
C GLY A 96 -5.84 1.91 -6.78
N GLY A 97 -5.78 3.24 -6.86
CA GLY A 97 -4.95 3.97 -7.83
C GLY A 97 -3.46 3.63 -7.72
N ALA A 98 -2.92 3.54 -6.50
CA ALA A 98 -1.55 3.10 -6.25
C ALA A 98 -1.31 1.68 -6.77
N SER A 99 -2.27 0.76 -6.58
CA SER A 99 -2.20 -0.61 -7.07
C SER A 99 -2.17 -0.66 -8.61
N ILE A 100 -2.93 0.20 -9.30
CA ILE A 100 -2.89 0.33 -10.76
C ILE A 100 -1.51 0.77 -11.23
N LEU A 101 -0.91 1.78 -10.59
CA LEU A 101 0.41 2.29 -10.97
C LEU A 101 1.51 1.23 -10.75
N VAL A 102 1.47 0.54 -9.61
CA VAL A 102 2.41 -0.56 -9.31
C VAL A 102 2.22 -1.71 -10.30
N ALA A 103 0.99 -2.11 -10.59
CA ALA A 103 0.69 -3.15 -11.56
C ALA A 103 1.14 -2.76 -12.97
N GLY A 104 0.94 -1.49 -13.38
CA GLY A 104 1.41 -0.98 -14.66
C GLY A 104 2.93 -1.03 -14.79
N ALA A 105 3.66 -0.60 -13.75
CA ALA A 105 5.12 -0.67 -13.71
C ALA A 105 5.62 -2.12 -13.76
N ALA A 106 5.00 -3.02 -12.98
CA ALA A 106 5.32 -4.45 -12.98
C ALA A 106 5.03 -5.11 -14.32
N LEU A 107 3.93 -4.74 -15.00
CA LEU A 107 3.56 -5.29 -16.29
C LEU A 107 4.58 -4.95 -17.38
N ILE A 108 5.13 -3.73 -17.37
CA ILE A 108 6.21 -3.33 -18.28
C ILE A 108 7.46 -4.19 -18.05
N ALA A 109 7.81 -4.44 -16.79
CA ALA A 109 8.95 -5.30 -16.44
C ALA A 109 8.74 -6.75 -16.90
N VAL A 110 7.57 -7.33 -16.61
CA VAL A 110 7.20 -8.72 -16.92
C VAL A 110 7.01 -8.95 -18.43
N TYR A 111 6.50 -7.95 -19.16
CA TYR A 111 6.36 -8.03 -20.63
C TYR A 111 7.71 -8.30 -21.31
N SER A 112 8.80 -7.75 -20.77
CA SER A 112 10.14 -7.93 -21.32
C SER A 112 10.73 -9.33 -21.08
N THR A 113 10.27 -10.05 -20.05
CA THR A 113 10.80 -11.36 -19.63
C THR A 113 9.96 -12.53 -20.14
N VAL A 114 8.63 -12.46 -20.03
CA VAL A 114 7.71 -13.53 -20.47
C VAL A 114 7.82 -13.78 -21.97
N PHE A 115 7.81 -12.72 -22.79
CA PHE A 115 7.83 -12.83 -24.25
C PHE A 115 9.20 -13.19 -24.83
N LYS A 116 10.24 -13.29 -23.99
CA LYS A 116 11.58 -13.76 -24.37
C LYS A 116 11.86 -15.22 -23.97
N GLY A 117 10.83 -15.97 -23.55
CA GLY A 117 10.93 -17.39 -23.21
C GLY A 117 10.79 -17.70 -21.71
N GLY A 118 9.91 -16.98 -21.01
CA GLY A 118 9.71 -17.11 -19.56
C GLY A 118 9.12 -18.46 -19.12
N GLY A 119 9.40 -18.83 -17.86
CA GLY A 119 8.95 -20.06 -17.20
C GLY A 119 7.57 -19.93 -16.52
N SER A 120 7.16 -20.94 -15.74
CA SER A 120 5.86 -20.95 -15.03
C SER A 120 5.70 -19.81 -14.02
N ASP A 121 6.79 -19.39 -13.38
CA ASP A 121 6.80 -18.35 -12.35
C ASP A 121 6.48 -16.98 -12.96
N ASP A 122 6.89 -16.75 -14.21
CA ASP A 122 6.62 -15.51 -14.93
C ASP A 122 5.12 -15.40 -15.30
N MET A 123 4.46 -16.52 -15.58
CA MET A 123 3.02 -16.56 -15.82
C MET A 123 2.22 -16.26 -14.54
N GLN A 124 2.64 -16.80 -13.39
CA GLN A 124 2.00 -16.49 -12.12
C GLN A 124 2.12 -15.00 -11.78
N MET A 125 3.30 -14.41 -11.97
CA MET A 125 3.52 -12.99 -11.75
C MET A 125 2.69 -12.13 -12.70
N LEU A 126 2.58 -12.51 -13.98
CA LEU A 126 1.74 -11.83 -14.96
C LEU A 126 0.27 -11.82 -14.52
N ILE A 127 -0.28 -12.98 -14.16
CA ILE A 127 -1.67 -13.10 -13.71
C ILE A 127 -1.90 -12.25 -12.46
N ALA A 128 -1.02 -12.36 -11.45
CA ALA A 128 -1.13 -11.58 -10.22
C ALA A 128 -1.11 -10.07 -10.49
N THR A 129 -0.24 -9.63 -11.40
CA THR A 129 -0.11 -8.23 -11.80
C THR A 129 -1.38 -7.72 -12.51
N VAL A 130 -1.90 -8.48 -13.49
CA VAL A 130 -3.12 -8.11 -14.21
C VAL A 130 -4.32 -8.06 -13.27
N VAL A 131 -4.48 -9.06 -12.40
CA VAL A 131 -5.56 -9.10 -11.41
C VAL A 131 -5.45 -7.95 -10.41
N SER A 132 -4.24 -7.63 -9.93
CA SER A 132 -4.01 -6.49 -9.04
C SER A 132 -4.39 -5.16 -9.70
N GLY A 133 -4.02 -4.95 -10.96
CA GLY A 133 -4.42 -3.76 -11.72
C GLY A 133 -5.94 -3.68 -11.95
N LEU A 134 -6.59 -4.81 -12.25
CA LEU A 134 -8.05 -4.86 -12.40
C LEU A 134 -8.77 -4.52 -11.10
N ILE A 135 -8.42 -5.17 -9.99
CA ILE A 135 -9.00 -4.89 -8.68
C ILE A 135 -8.75 -3.43 -8.29
N GLY A 136 -7.51 -2.95 -8.46
CA GLY A 136 -7.15 -1.56 -8.19
C GLY A 136 -7.98 -0.55 -8.99
N SER A 137 -8.23 -0.82 -10.27
CA SER A 137 -9.07 0.04 -11.13
C SER A 137 -10.53 0.07 -10.69
N VAL A 138 -11.12 -1.09 -10.40
CA VAL A 138 -12.48 -1.18 -9.86
C VAL A 138 -12.59 -0.41 -8.54
N THR A 139 -11.60 -0.55 -7.64
CA THR A 139 -11.56 0.19 -6.38
C THR A 139 -11.44 1.70 -6.59
N PHE A 140 -10.57 2.15 -7.49
CA PHE A 140 -10.36 3.56 -7.77
C PHE A 140 -11.62 4.22 -8.34
N PHE A 141 -12.17 3.67 -9.43
CA PHE A 141 -13.36 4.23 -10.08
C PHE A 141 -14.61 4.08 -9.20
N GLY A 142 -14.78 2.96 -8.50
CA GLY A 142 -15.88 2.77 -7.57
C GLY A 142 -15.85 3.76 -6.41
N SER A 143 -14.67 4.05 -5.87
CA SER A 143 -14.51 5.04 -4.80
C SER A 143 -14.74 6.48 -5.29
N TYR A 144 -14.37 6.79 -6.54
CA TYR A 144 -14.65 8.09 -7.14
C TYR A 144 -16.15 8.34 -7.31
N VAL A 145 -16.89 7.33 -7.77
CA VAL A 145 -18.35 7.40 -7.89
C VAL A 145 -19.03 7.45 -6.51
N ALA A 146 -18.48 6.77 -5.50
CA ALA A 146 -19.03 6.81 -4.14
C ALA A 146 -18.76 8.14 -3.40
N PHE A 147 -17.75 8.89 -3.83
CA PHE A 147 -17.40 10.20 -3.28
C PHE A 147 -18.16 11.36 -3.95
N GLY A 148 -18.47 11.22 -5.26
CA GLY A 148 -19.17 12.23 -6.07
C GLY A 148 -20.68 12.21 -5.89
#